data_AF-A0A8J3EJM9-F1
#
_entry.id   AF-A0A8J3EJM9-F1
#
_cell.length_a   1.000
_cell.length_b   1.000
_cell.length_c   1.000
_cell.angle_alpha   90.00
_cell.angle_beta   90.00
_cell.angle_gamma   90.00
#
_symmetry.space_group_name_H-M   'P 1'
#
loop_
_entity.id
_entity.type
_entity.pdbx_description
1 polymer ?
#
loop_
_entity_poly.entity_id
_entity_poly.type
_entity_poly.pdbx_seq_one_letter_code
_entity_poly.pdbx_strand_id
1 'polypeptide(L)' 'MPNNLFQQAKDAVTNFLNGNATEAEKQAAKNAIQAAYNEATPEEKQHLQQLENQLQQHNQIK' A
#
# COMPACT_ATOMS: atom_id res chain seq x y z
N MET A 1 7.83 -13.22 -10.02
CA MET A 1 8.76 -12.67 -9.02
C MET A 1 7.94 -12.11 -7.88
N PRO A 2 7.70 -12.87 -6.79
CA PRO A 2 6.81 -12.48 -5.70
C PRO A 2 7.36 -11.33 -4.83
N ASN A 3 8.68 -11.12 -4.82
CA ASN A 3 9.36 -10.19 -3.92
C ASN A 3 9.22 -8.69 -4.24
N ASN A 4 8.42 -8.35 -5.27
CA ASN A 4 8.23 -6.97 -5.72
C ASN A 4 6.89 -6.37 -5.27
N LEU A 5 5.87 -7.19 -5.01
CA LEU A 5 4.52 -6.66 -4.71
C LEU A 5 4.47 -5.98 -3.34
N PHE A 6 5.06 -6.60 -2.31
CA PHE A 6 5.14 -5.99 -0.99
C PHE A 6 5.93 -4.67 -1.01
N GLN A 7 7.06 -4.67 -1.73
CA GLN A 7 7.87 -3.45 -1.90
C GLN A 7 7.09 -2.38 -2.67
N GLN A 8 6.40 -2.72 -3.75
CA GLN A 8 5.54 -1.78 -4.48
C GLN A 8 4.43 -1.21 -3.62
N ALA A 9 3.77 -2.05 -2.80
CA ALA A 9 2.74 -1.60 -1.87
C ALA A 9 3.31 -0.62 -0.85
N LYS A 10 4.49 -0.94 -0.29
CA LYS A 10 5.15 -0.09 0.70
C LYS A 10 5.62 1.24 0.09
N ASP A 11 6.22 1.21 -1.09
CA ASP A 11 6.67 2.41 -1.81
C ASP A 11 5.49 3.31 -2.15
N ALA A 12 4.42 2.75 -2.72
CA ALA A 12 3.23 3.51 -3.09
C ALA A 12 2.55 4.17 -1.87
N VAL A 13 2.46 3.47 -0.74
CA VAL A 13 1.95 4.04 0.53
C VAL A 13 2.90 5.12 1.06
N THR A 14 4.21 4.89 1.01
CA THR A 14 5.21 5.86 1.47
C THR A 14 5.17 7.14 0.64
N ASN A 15 5.06 7.01 -0.69
CA ASN A 15 4.93 8.14 -1.59
C ASN A 15 3.59 8.87 -1.36
N PHE A 16 2.53 8.10 -1.06
CA PHE A 16 1.24 8.65 -0.69
C PHE A 16 1.28 9.48 0.61
N LEU A 17 1.96 8.96 1.64
CA LEU A 17 2.12 9.61 2.93
C LEU A 17 3.03 10.86 2.88
N ASN A 18 3.95 10.93 1.92
CA ASN A 18 4.84 12.09 1.72
C ASN A 18 4.13 13.34 1.17
N GLY A 19 2.80 13.32 1.00
CA GLY A 19 1.99 14.53 0.82
C GLY A 19 1.74 14.95 -0.63
N ASN A 20 2.54 14.49 -1.59
CA ASN A 20 2.34 14.74 -3.04
C ASN A 20 1.53 13.65 -3.76
N ALA A 21 0.82 12.82 -3.00
CA ALA A 21 0.04 11.75 -3.57
C ALA A 21 -1.07 12.25 -4.48
N THR A 22 -1.04 11.78 -5.72
CA THR A 22 -2.14 11.96 -6.69
C THR A 22 -3.13 10.80 -6.59
N GLU A 23 -4.34 10.97 -7.15
CA GLU A 23 -5.31 9.88 -7.26
C GLU A 23 -4.75 8.63 -7.97
N ALA A 24 -3.81 8.81 -8.89
CA ALA A 24 -3.12 7.71 -9.55
C ALA A 24 -2.28 6.87 -8.56
N GLU A 25 -1.57 7.53 -7.65
CA GLU A 25 -0.77 6.85 -6.62
C GLU A 25 -1.63 6.16 -5.57
N LYS A 26 -2.76 6.76 -5.21
CA LYS A 26 -3.75 6.11 -4.35
C LYS A 26 -4.22 4.79 -4.97
N GLN A 27 -4.57 4.82 -6.25
CA GLN A 27 -5.04 3.64 -6.97
C GLN A 27 -3.93 2.59 -7.07
N ALA A 28 -2.70 3.03 -7.35
CA ALA A 28 -1.53 2.16 -7.38
C ALA A 28 -1.25 1.51 -6.03
N ALA A 29 -1.29 2.27 -4.93
CA ALA A 29 -1.09 1.77 -3.58
C ALA A 29 -2.16 0.76 -3.18
N LYS A 30 -3.44 1.04 -3.46
CA LYS A 30 -4.54 0.09 -3.23
C LYS A 30 -4.36 -1.21 -4.01
N ASN A 31 -4.08 -1.12 -5.32
CA ASN A 31 -3.88 -2.29 -6.16
C ASN A 31 -2.65 -3.10 -5.74
N ALA A 32 -1.56 -2.41 -5.41
CA ALA A 32 -0.33 -3.06 -4.96
C ALA A 32 -0.53 -3.75 -3.61
N ILE A 33 -1.22 -3.13 -2.65
CA ILE A 33 -1.57 -3.77 -1.37
C ILE A 33 -2.42 -5.01 -1.62
N GLN A 34 -3.49 -4.94 -2.43
CA GLN A 34 -4.34 -6.10 -2.70
C GLN A 34 -3.59 -7.22 -3.41
N ALA A 35 -2.79 -6.89 -4.43
CA ALA A 35 -1.98 -7.87 -5.15
C ALA A 35 -0.95 -8.52 -4.23
N ALA A 36 -0.23 -7.70 -3.45
CA ALA A 36 0.70 -8.18 -2.44
C ALA A 36 -0.02 -9.04 -1.41
N TYR A 37 -1.21 -8.68 -0.96
CA TYR A 37 -1.97 -9.42 0.07
C TYR A 37 -2.36 -10.81 -0.41
N ASN A 38 -2.67 -10.98 -1.70
CA ASN A 38 -3.01 -12.28 -2.28
C ASN A 38 -1.80 -13.22 -2.36
N GLU A 39 -0.60 -12.70 -2.64
CA GLU A 39 0.63 -13.50 -2.73
C GLU A 39 1.48 -13.51 -1.43
N ALA A 40 1.14 -12.66 -0.47
CA ALA A 40 1.88 -12.48 0.78
C ALA A 40 1.70 -13.63 1.77
N THR A 41 2.78 -13.88 2.51
CA THR A 41 2.77 -14.73 3.70
C THR A 41 1.89 -14.14 4.82
N PRO A 42 1.49 -14.93 5.84
CA PRO A 42 0.69 -14.43 6.97
C PRO A 42 1.32 -13.23 7.69
N GLU A 43 2.65 -13.23 7.81
CA GLU A 43 3.41 -12.13 8.42
C GLU A 43 3.38 -10.87 7.55
N GLU A 44 3.59 -11.01 6.23
CA GLU A 44 3.48 -9.89 5.30
C GLU A 44 2.04 -9.34 5.21
N LYS A 45 1.03 -10.19 5.31
CA LYS A 45 -0.38 -9.77 5.38
C LYS A 45 -0.64 -8.85 6.56
N GLN A 46 -0.06 -9.11 7.73
CA GLN A 46 -0.18 -8.19 8.87
C GLN A 46 0.44 -6.82 8.56
N HIS A 47 1.62 -6.79 7.95
CA HIS A 47 2.24 -5.53 7.55
C HIS A 47 1.42 -4.79 6.48
N LEU A 48 0.91 -5.50 5.48
CA LEU A 48 0.05 -4.94 4.43
C LEU A 48 -1.25 -4.37 5.00
N GLN A 49 -1.85 -5.03 5.99
CA GLN A 49 -3.06 -4.54 6.66
C GLN A 49 -2.82 -3.23 7.42
N GLN A 50 -1.64 -3.07 8.05
CA GLN A 50 -1.26 -1.80 8.66
C GLN A 50 -1.03 -0.70 7.61
N LEU A 51 -0.37 -1.03 6.50
CA LEU A 51 -0.15 -0.12 5.39
C LEU A 51 -1.48 0.36 4.78
N GLU A 52 -2.45 -0.55 4.61
CA GLU A 52 -3.78 -0.22 4.11
C GLU A 52 -4.54 0.74 5.02
N ASN A 53 -4.49 0.49 6.34
CA ASN A 53 -5.09 1.39 7.32
C ASN A 53 -4.47 2.78 7.28
N GLN A 54 -3.14 2.87 7.16
CA GLN A 54 -2.45 4.16 7.04
C GLN A 54 -2.86 4.90 5.77
N LEU A 55 -2.92 4.19 4.64
CA LEU A 55 -3.38 4.75 3.37
C LEU A 55 -4.81 5.29 3.47
N GLN A 56 -5.73 4.53 4.08
CA GLN A 56 -7.13 4.94 4.26
C GLN A 56 -7.26 6.13 5.20
N GLN A 57 -6.54 6.13 6.33
CA GLN A 57 -6.57 7.24 7.29
C GLN A 57 -6.10 8.53 6.62
N HIS A 58 -4.95 8.51 5.96
CA HIS A 58 -4.42 9.71 5.30
C HIS A 58 -5.33 10.20 4.16
N ASN A 59 -6.05 9.28 3.51
CA ASN A 59 -7.02 9.63 2.46
C ASN A 59 -8.31 10.29 3.01
N GLN A 60 -8.69 10.06 4.27
CA GLN A 60 -9.89 10.67 4.85
C GLN A 60 -9.63 12.07 5.43
N ILE A 61 -8.36 12.42 5.64
CA ILE A 61 -7.95 13.67 6.31
C ILE A 61 -7.56 14.76 5.29
N LYS A 62 -7.58 14.46 3.98
CA LYS A 62 -7.49 15.45 2.89
C LYS A 62 -8.87 15.84 2.39
#